data_AF-A0A839A712-F1
#
_entry.id   AF-A0A839A712-F1
#
_cell.length_a   1.000
_cell.length_b   1.000
_cell.length_c   1.000
_cell.angle_alpha   90.00
_cell.angle_beta   90.00
_cell.angle_gamma   90.00
#
_symmetry.space_group_name_H-M   'P 1'
#
loop_
_entity.id
_entity.type
_entity.pdbx_description
1 polymer ?
#
loop_
_entity_poly.entity_id
_entity_poly.type
_entity_poly.pdbx_seq_one_letter_code
_entity_poly.pdbx_strand_id
1 'polypeptide(L)'
;MNGLMGFVADTVLEENGDVQGIIPEVLRGIKAKHPNVQNMEIVQTMPERKTRMIELRDAFIALPSGVGTLEEISEFVSLTRIGLINKPTVFYNVDAY
;
A
#
# COMPACT_ATOMS: atom_id res chain seq x y z
N MET A 1 -14.20 -1.58 -4.02
CA MET A 1 -12.91 -0.94 -4.37
C MET A 1 -12.47 -1.59 -5.66
N ASN A 2 -12.20 -0.84 -6.75
CA ASN A 2 -11.91 -1.46 -8.05
C ASN A 2 -10.40 -1.39 -8.36
N GLY A 3 -9.88 -2.39 -9.05
CA GLY A 3 -8.46 -2.49 -9.44
C GLY A 3 -7.65 -3.47 -8.58
N LEU A 4 -6.34 -3.53 -8.84
CA LEU A 4 -5.43 -4.52 -8.25
C LEU A 4 -5.42 -4.54 -6.72
N MET A 5 -5.53 -3.38 -6.08
CA MET A 5 -5.56 -3.30 -4.62
C MET A 5 -6.77 -4.03 -4.02
N GLY A 6 -7.95 -3.98 -4.68
CA GLY A 6 -9.12 -4.74 -4.25
C GLY A 6 -8.93 -6.24 -4.50
N PHE A 7 -8.48 -6.60 -5.70
CA PHE A 7 -8.23 -8.00 -6.07
C PHE A 7 -7.23 -8.69 -5.14
N VAL A 8 -6.11 -8.03 -4.81
CA VAL A 8 -5.12 -8.56 -3.87
C VAL A 8 -5.70 -8.70 -2.47
N ALA A 9 -6.48 -7.70 -2.00
CA ALA A 9 -7.10 -7.76 -0.69
C ALA A 9 -8.11 -8.93 -0.60
N ASP A 10 -8.98 -9.08 -1.61
CA ASP A 10 -9.94 -10.18 -1.66
C ASP A 10 -9.23 -11.54 -1.70
N THR A 11 -8.23 -11.71 -2.57
CA THR A 11 -7.47 -12.97 -2.67
C THR A 11 -6.82 -13.35 -1.34
N VAL A 12 -6.20 -12.38 -0.63
CA VAL A 12 -5.59 -12.65 0.67
C VAL A 12 -6.64 -13.08 1.69
N LEU A 13 -7.81 -12.42 1.73
CA LEU A 13 -8.89 -12.77 2.65
C LEU A 13 -9.51 -14.13 2.34
N GLU A 14 -9.69 -14.47 1.05
CA GLU A 14 -10.19 -15.77 0.58
C GLU A 14 -9.26 -16.92 1.00
N GLU A 15 -7.95 -16.68 1.02
CA GLU A 15 -6.94 -17.62 1.50
C GLU A 15 -6.73 -17.58 3.04
N ASN A 16 -7.68 -16.99 3.79
CA ASN A 16 -7.65 -16.82 5.26
C ASN A 16 -6.46 -16.01 5.80
N GLY A 17 -5.87 -15.15 4.97
CA GLY A 17 -4.85 -14.19 5.38
C GLY A 17 -5.44 -12.91 5.96
N ASP A 18 -4.57 -12.12 6.60
CA ASP A 18 -4.95 -10.84 7.21
C ASP A 18 -4.64 -9.64 6.28
N VAL A 19 -5.61 -8.73 6.17
CA VAL A 19 -5.45 -7.47 5.44
C VAL A 19 -5.67 -6.28 6.37
N GLN A 20 -4.68 -5.39 6.42
CA GLN A 20 -4.81 -4.08 7.08
C GLN A 20 -4.67 -2.97 6.04
N GLY A 21 -5.74 -2.19 5.88
CA GLY A 21 -5.74 -1.00 5.02
C GLY A 21 -5.43 0.27 5.82
N ILE A 22 -4.73 1.21 5.19
CA ILE A 22 -4.43 2.54 5.75
C ILE A 22 -4.84 3.59 4.71
N ILE A 23 -5.79 4.45 5.06
CA ILE A 23 -6.37 5.44 4.15
C ILE A 23 -6.35 6.84 4.78
N PRO A 24 -5.98 7.90 4.05
CA PRO A 24 -6.07 9.26 4.56
C PRO A 24 -7.52 9.76 4.50
N GLU A 25 -7.90 10.67 5.39
CA GLU A 25 -9.27 11.20 5.50
C GLU A 25 -9.76 11.79 4.16
N VAL A 26 -8.88 12.47 3.42
CA VAL A 26 -9.20 13.05 2.10
C VAL A 26 -9.65 12.02 1.06
N LEU A 27 -9.27 10.75 1.20
CA LEU A 27 -9.65 9.67 0.28
C LEU A 27 -10.81 8.82 0.78
N ARG A 28 -11.27 9.03 2.02
CA ARG A 28 -12.32 8.21 2.66
C ARG A 28 -13.64 8.17 1.87
N GLY A 29 -14.02 9.28 1.23
CA GLY A 29 -15.23 9.38 0.41
C GLY A 29 -15.02 9.05 -1.07
N ILE A 30 -13.78 9.17 -1.57
CA ILE A 30 -13.43 8.98 -2.99
C ILE A 30 -13.15 7.50 -3.29
N LYS A 31 -12.46 6.82 -2.37
CA LYS A 31 -12.23 5.38 -2.45
C LYS A 31 -13.15 4.70 -1.45
N ALA A 32 -14.18 4.04 -1.96
CA ALA A 32 -15.05 3.20 -1.12
C ALA A 32 -14.18 2.24 -0.30
N LYS A 33 -14.35 2.24 1.04
CA LYS A 33 -13.73 1.25 1.93
C LYS A 33 -13.99 -0.14 1.35
N HIS A 34 -12.96 -0.98 1.35
CA HIS A 34 -13.10 -2.36 0.94
C HIS A 34 -14.04 -3.07 1.94
N PRO A 35 -15.22 -3.56 1.54
CA PRO A 35 -16.23 -4.05 2.49
C PRO A 35 -15.75 -5.24 3.33
N ASN A 36 -14.89 -6.07 2.74
CA ASN A 36 -14.35 -7.27 3.39
C ASN A 36 -13.14 -7.00 4.29
N VAL A 37 -12.50 -5.82 4.19
CA VAL A 37 -11.33 -5.47 5.01
C VAL A 37 -11.81 -4.83 6.31
N GLN A 38 -11.79 -5.59 7.39
CA GLN A 38 -12.26 -5.12 8.70
C GLN A 38 -11.24 -4.22 9.40
N ASN A 39 -9.94 -4.46 9.20
CA ASN A 39 -8.87 -3.68 9.79
C ASN A 39 -8.49 -2.48 8.89
N MET A 40 -9.22 -1.38 9.05
CA MET A 40 -9.01 -0.14 8.30
C MET A 40 -8.61 1.01 9.23
N GLU A 41 -7.34 1.42 9.15
CA GLU A 41 -6.82 2.60 9.83
C GLU A 41 -7.06 3.86 8.98
N ILE A 42 -7.60 4.91 9.61
CA ILE A 42 -7.81 6.20 8.97
C ILE A 42 -6.84 7.21 9.59
N VAL A 43 -6.08 7.89 8.74
CA VAL A 43 -5.07 8.89 9.13
C VAL A 43 -5.43 10.26 8.56
N GLN A 44 -4.83 11.33 9.08
CA GLN A 44 -5.21 12.69 8.67
C GLN A 44 -4.62 13.07 7.31
N THR A 45 -3.40 12.60 7.00
CA THR A 45 -2.65 13.08 5.83
C THR A 45 -2.00 11.95 5.01
N MET A 46 -1.64 12.25 3.76
CA MET A 46 -0.89 11.33 2.90
C MET A 46 0.52 11.00 3.44
N PRO A 47 1.32 11.96 3.95
CA PRO A 47 2.60 11.65 4.59
C PRO A 47 2.43 10.73 5.82
N GLU A 48 1.46 11.02 6.68
CA GLU A 48 1.17 10.17 7.84
C GLU A 48 0.84 8.73 7.42
N ARG A 49 0.03 8.57 6.36
CA ARG A 49 -0.28 7.26 5.79
C ARG A 49 1.00 6.50 5.38
N LYS A 50 1.94 7.15 4.70
CA LYS A 50 3.22 6.54 4.28
C LYS A 50 4.11 6.22 5.48
N THR A 51 4.19 7.10 6.48
CA THR A 51 4.89 6.82 7.74
C THR A 51 4.33 5.59 8.45
N ARG A 52 3.00 5.47 8.56
CA ARG A 52 2.35 4.30 9.15
C ARG A 52 2.62 3.02 8.37
N MET A 53 2.61 3.07 7.04
CA MET A 53 3.04 1.93 6.20
C MET A 53 4.49 1.53 6.50
N ILE A 54 5.38 2.51 6.65
CA ILE A 54 6.79 2.26 6.99
C ILE A 54 6.94 1.64 8.36
N GLU A 55 6.21 2.11 9.37
CA GLU A 55 6.32 1.58 10.74
C GLU A 55 5.82 0.14 10.84
N LEU A 56 4.71 -0.18 10.14
CA LEU A 56 3.98 -1.43 10.33
C LEU A 56 4.40 -2.58 9.42
N ARG A 57 5.13 -2.33 8.34
CA ARG A 57 5.42 -3.36 7.31
C ARG A 57 6.89 -3.67 7.23
N ASP A 58 7.23 -4.93 6.94
CA ASP A 58 8.61 -5.37 6.84
C ASP A 58 9.19 -5.22 5.43
N ALA A 59 8.33 -5.12 4.41
CA ALA A 59 8.71 -4.97 3.01
C ALA A 59 7.66 -4.19 2.22
N PHE A 60 8.07 -3.66 1.06
CA PHE A 60 7.22 -2.96 0.11
C PHE A 60 7.33 -3.60 -1.27
N ILE A 61 6.18 -3.83 -1.91
CA ILE A 61 6.12 -4.39 -3.26
C ILE A 61 5.27 -3.45 -4.12
N ALA A 62 5.84 -2.93 -5.20
CA ALA A 62 5.11 -2.20 -6.22
C ALA A 62 4.61 -3.17 -7.29
N LEU A 63 3.28 -3.29 -7.38
CA LEU A 63 2.61 -3.99 -8.48
C LEU A 63 2.44 -3.06 -9.70
N PRO A 64 2.26 -3.61 -10.91
CA PRO A 64 1.98 -2.83 -12.11
C PRO A 64 0.76 -1.92 -11.92
N SER A 65 0.97 -0.60 -11.93
CA SER A 65 -0.07 0.37 -11.57
C SER A 65 0.32 1.78 -12.03
N GLY A 66 -0.59 2.74 -11.84
CA GLY A 66 -0.39 4.14 -12.22
C GLY A 66 0.53 4.94 -11.30
N VAL A 67 0.56 6.25 -11.54
CA VAL A 67 1.45 7.22 -10.87
C VAL A 67 1.42 7.21 -9.34
N GLY A 68 0.29 6.85 -8.71
CA GLY A 68 0.21 6.77 -7.26
C GLY A 68 1.12 5.69 -6.67
N THR A 69 1.21 4.52 -7.32
CA THR A 69 2.12 3.45 -6.89
C THR A 69 3.58 3.82 -7.13
N LEU A 70 3.86 4.52 -8.24
CA LEU A 70 5.21 5.03 -8.51
C LEU A 70 5.66 6.05 -7.46
N GLU A 71 4.78 6.98 -7.07
CA GLU A 71 5.04 7.96 -6.02
C GLU A 71 5.42 7.28 -4.70
N GLU A 72 4.58 6.35 -4.24
CA GLU A 72 4.80 5.59 -2.99
C GLU A 72 6.13 4.83 -3.01
N ILE A 73 6.38 4.02 -4.05
CA ILE A 73 7.57 3.16 -4.09
C ILE A 73 8.85 3.97 -4.26
N SER A 74 8.81 5.08 -5.03
CA SER A 74 9.98 5.95 -5.23
C SER A 74 10.48 6.55 -3.91
N GLU A 75 9.57 6.89 -3.00
CA GLU A 75 9.90 7.39 -1.68
C GLU A 75 10.55 6.30 -0.83
N PHE A 76 9.97 5.09 -0.79
CA PHE A 76 10.53 3.98 0.00
C PHE A 76 11.91 3.55 -0.51
N VAL A 77 12.12 3.51 -1.83
CA VAL A 77 13.44 3.29 -2.44
C VAL A 77 14.42 4.37 -1.99
N SER A 78 14.00 5.65 -2.03
CA SER A 78 14.86 6.78 -1.64
C SER A 78 15.27 6.69 -0.17
N LEU A 79 14.31 6.45 0.72
CA LEU A 79 14.55 6.29 2.17
C LEU A 79 15.47 5.11 2.47
N THR A 80 15.29 3.99 1.76
CA THR A 80 16.14 2.80 1.89
C THR A 80 17.56 3.11 1.41
N ARG A 81 17.70 3.82 0.28
CA ARG A 81 19.00 4.15 -0.32
C ARG A 81 19.85 5.05 0.58
N ILE A 82 19.23 5.96 1.32
CA ILE A 82 19.92 6.85 2.27
C ILE A 82 20.03 6.25 3.68
N GLY A 83 19.54 5.03 3.90
CA GLY A 83 19.68 4.30 5.17
C GLY A 83 18.73 4.74 6.29
N LEU A 84 17.66 5.48 5.98
CA LEU A 84 16.64 5.84 6.98
C LEU A 84 15.73 4.67 7.33
N ILE A 85 15.54 3.74 6.38
CA ILE A 85 14.85 2.48 6.60
C ILE A 85 15.69 1.34 6.01
N ASN A 86 15.59 0.14 6.59
CA ASN A 86 16.27 -1.04 6.08
C ASN A 86 15.25 -2.15 5.81
N LYS A 87 14.40 -1.91 4.80
CA LYS A 87 13.25 -2.77 4.46
C LYS A 87 13.28 -3.10 2.97
N PRO A 88 13.13 -4.38 2.57
CA PRO A 88 13.13 -4.76 1.16
C PRO A 88 12.07 -3.99 0.38
N THR A 89 12.48 -3.43 -0.76
CA THR A 89 11.61 -2.68 -1.67
C THR A 89 11.72 -3.30 -3.06
N VAL A 90 10.61 -3.83 -3.58
CA VAL A 90 10.60 -4.71 -4.75
C VAL A 90 9.66 -4.16 -5.82
N PHE A 91 10.09 -4.19 -7.08
CA PHE A 91 9.22 -3.99 -8.23
C PHE A 91 8.78 -5.35 -8.75
N TYR A 92 7.47 -5.59 -8.78
CA TYR A 92 6.90 -6.79 -9.36
C TYR A 92 6.63 -6.55 -10.84
N ASN A 93 7.55 -7.01 -11.68
CA ASN A 93 7.43 -6.90 -13.13
C ASN A 93 6.56 -8.03 -13.68
N VAL A 94 5.48 -7.66 -14.37
CA VAL A 94 4.60 -8.56 -15.12
C VAL A 94 4.64 -8.15 -16.58
N ASP A 95 4.94 -9.09 -17.47
CA ASP A 95 4.95 -8.87 -18.92
C ASP A 95 5.79 -7.65 -19.38
N ALA A 96 6.93 -7.42 -18.73
CA ALA A 96 7.84 -6.31 -19.00
C ALA A 96 7.25 -4.89 -18.75
N TYR A 97 6.29 -4.79 -17.83
CA TYR A 97 5.81 -3.52 -17.28
C TYR A 97 6.86 -2.84 -16.39
#